data_AF-A0A950DCP5-F1
#
_entry.id   AF-A0A950DCP5-F1
#
_cell.length_a   1.000
_cell.length_b   1.000
_cell.length_c   1.000
_cell.angle_alpha   90.00
_cell.angle_beta   90.00
_cell.angle_gamma   90.00
#
_symmetry.space_group_name_H-M   'P 1'
#
loop_
_entity.id
_entity.type
_entity.pdbx_description
1 polymer ?
#
loop_
_entity_poly.entity_id
_entity_poly.type
_entity_poly.pdbx_seq_one_letter_code
_entity_poly.pdbx_strand_id
1 'polypeptide(L)'
;LQRGGFGWTRDDATNLWSYYLMFVYATPLGGGWLADRYLGYRRSVLLGGLFLVAGYALLGCGSIATFYPALALVFAGNGFFKPNISTMVGNLYPAGSRLKDSAYNIFYMGINIGALLAPIVAEGLLQLIAGGEVLEAAKAGQTLTADQAANLRSGFLAAFFAAALGMTMGTVLFAALYRRLTSVERSHAPTAHDAAELAVTEDVAPVVEKSALDQVPERNRIVALLVVYGIVVVFWMVFHQNGSTMTYWADENTNWKVSGVISNSINPFWIVVLSLPLVRVWSWLNQRGQEPSTPAKMVIGMLLTSLAFFILFVAAKSGGDQTFLTDSAGNFLRDAKGVYKVEQHRMSPLWLISAYMVISLGELMLSPMGLSLVSKVAPVRMRGLMMGGWFVATAIGNKLTAIGRLWDPWYHSSFWLLCSLSALTMGIVLLLLLRPLKRAMPDV
;
A
#
# COMPACT_ATOMS: atom_id res chain seq x y z
N LEU A 1 -22.32 -9.01 17.46
CA LEU A 1 -21.78 -8.22 18.60
C LEU A 1 -20.72 -8.95 19.44
N GLN A 2 -20.52 -10.27 19.29
CA GLN A 2 -19.69 -11.17 20.14
C GLN A 2 -18.17 -10.88 20.27
N ARG A 3 -17.60 -9.83 19.65
CA ARG A 3 -16.18 -9.43 19.83
C ARG A 3 -16.00 -7.93 20.13
N GLY A 4 -17.06 -7.22 20.51
CA GLY A 4 -16.99 -5.79 20.83
C GLY A 4 -16.84 -4.82 19.64
N GLY A 5 -16.83 -5.31 18.39
CA GLY A 5 -16.84 -4.46 17.18
C GLY A 5 -18.23 -3.99 16.75
N PHE A 6 -18.33 -3.26 15.62
CA PHE A 6 -19.58 -2.72 15.06
C PHE A 6 -20.61 -3.78 14.61
N GLY A 7 -20.23 -5.07 14.59
CA GLY A 7 -21.12 -6.15 14.20
C GLY A 7 -21.31 -6.30 12.69
N TRP A 8 -20.48 -5.65 11.87
CA TRP A 8 -20.43 -5.86 10.43
C TRP A 8 -20.06 -7.29 10.08
N THR A 9 -20.64 -7.79 8.98
CA THR A 9 -20.18 -9.03 8.36
C THR A 9 -18.76 -8.83 7.81
N ARG A 10 -18.02 -9.91 7.58
CA ARG A 10 -16.71 -9.80 6.90
C ARG A 10 -16.85 -9.27 5.47
N ASP A 11 -17.96 -9.57 4.81
CA ASP A 11 -18.28 -9.01 3.48
C ASP A 11 -18.34 -7.49 3.53
N ASP A 12 -19.13 -6.93 4.45
CA ASP A 12 -19.25 -5.49 4.66
C ASP A 12 -17.91 -4.85 5.03
N ALA A 13 -17.18 -5.46 5.98
CA ALA A 13 -15.88 -4.97 6.42
C ALA A 13 -14.84 -4.98 5.28
N THR A 14 -14.83 -6.03 4.46
CA THR A 14 -13.92 -6.15 3.30
C THR A 14 -14.29 -5.16 2.20
N ASN A 15 -15.59 -4.96 1.94
CA ASN A 15 -16.03 -3.96 0.98
C ASN A 15 -15.65 -2.54 1.43
N LEU A 16 -15.85 -2.22 2.72
CA LEU A 16 -15.43 -0.95 3.30
C LEU A 16 -13.92 -0.75 3.21
N TRP A 17 -13.12 -1.78 3.50
CA TRP A 17 -11.67 -1.76 3.34
C TRP A 17 -11.26 -1.41 1.90
N SER A 18 -11.93 -2.00 0.90
CA SER A 18 -11.65 -1.70 -0.50
C SER A 18 -11.96 -0.25 -0.89
N TYR A 19 -13.03 0.34 -0.32
CA TYR A 19 -13.34 1.76 -0.50
C TYR A 19 -12.34 2.66 0.22
N TYR A 20 -11.96 2.29 1.44
CA TYR A 20 -10.93 2.99 2.21
C TYR A 20 -9.65 3.11 1.40
N LEU A 21 -9.15 1.99 0.87
CA LEU A 21 -7.94 1.98 0.03
C LEU A 21 -8.13 2.79 -1.26
N MET A 22 -9.27 2.65 -1.95
CA MET A 22 -9.56 3.44 -3.15
C MET A 22 -9.45 4.94 -2.88
N PHE A 23 -10.09 5.45 -1.81
CA PHE A 23 -10.05 6.86 -1.47
C PHE A 23 -8.67 7.32 -1.01
N VAL A 24 -7.91 6.50 -0.28
CA VAL A 24 -6.52 6.81 0.12
C VAL A 24 -5.60 7.04 -1.08
N TYR A 25 -5.88 6.43 -2.23
CA TYR A 25 -5.10 6.64 -3.46
C TYR A 25 -5.76 7.62 -4.45
N ALA A 26 -7.07 7.87 -4.34
CA ALA A 26 -7.77 8.84 -5.17
C ALA A 26 -7.69 10.29 -4.63
N THR A 27 -7.85 10.51 -3.33
CA THR A 27 -7.83 11.87 -2.76
C THR A 27 -6.50 12.63 -2.88
N PRO A 28 -5.32 11.99 -2.95
CA PRO A 28 -4.07 12.68 -3.26
C PRO A 28 -4.08 13.45 -4.57
N LEU A 29 -4.85 13.03 -5.57
CA LEU A 29 -4.98 13.77 -6.84
C LEU A 29 -5.59 15.16 -6.61
N GLY A 30 -6.67 15.23 -5.83
CA GLY A 30 -7.31 16.50 -5.49
C GLY A 30 -6.47 17.35 -4.54
N GLY A 31 -5.88 16.73 -3.52
CA GLY A 31 -5.08 17.45 -2.52
C GLY A 31 -3.74 17.97 -3.06
N GLY A 32 -3.11 17.28 -4.01
CA GLY A 32 -1.94 17.79 -4.75
C GLY A 32 -2.33 18.97 -5.65
N TRP A 33 -3.38 18.81 -6.46
CA TRP A 33 -3.86 19.87 -7.35
C TRP A 33 -4.24 21.16 -6.60
N LEU A 34 -4.90 21.06 -5.44
CA LEU A 34 -5.21 22.21 -4.59
C LEU A 34 -3.96 22.88 -4.01
N ALA A 35 -2.93 22.09 -3.68
CA ALA A 35 -1.65 22.62 -3.21
C ALA A 35 -0.93 23.39 -4.29
N ASP A 36 -0.88 22.85 -5.51
CA ASP A 36 -0.20 23.47 -6.66
C ASP A 36 -0.81 24.83 -7.02
N ARG A 37 -2.14 24.95 -6.94
CA ARG A 37 -2.86 26.15 -7.42
C ARG A 37 -3.15 27.19 -6.36
N TYR A 38 -3.44 26.78 -5.13
CA TYR A 38 -4.07 27.68 -4.15
C TYR A 38 -3.38 27.70 -2.79
N LEU A 39 -3.03 26.53 -2.25
CA LEU A 39 -2.63 26.43 -0.83
C LEU A 39 -1.12 26.46 -0.62
N GLY A 40 -0.34 25.95 -1.59
CA GLY A 40 1.08 25.65 -1.44
C GLY A 40 1.33 24.41 -0.57
N TYR A 41 2.42 23.68 -0.87
CA TYR A 41 2.70 22.37 -0.28
C TYR A 41 2.74 22.36 1.26
N ARG A 42 3.45 23.33 1.87
CA ARG A 42 3.64 23.39 3.33
C ARG A 42 2.33 23.55 4.11
N ARG A 43 1.42 24.41 3.62
CA ARG A 43 0.12 24.63 4.27
C ARG A 43 -0.78 23.41 4.08
N SER A 44 -0.74 22.79 2.89
CA SER A 44 -1.44 21.54 2.64
C SER A 44 -0.99 20.43 3.57
N VAL A 45 0.33 20.27 3.81
CA VAL A 45 0.83 19.27 4.77
C VAL A 45 0.32 19.53 6.19
N LEU A 46 0.34 20.77 6.67
CA LEU A 46 -0.20 21.12 8.00
C LEU A 46 -1.70 20.83 8.10
N LEU A 47 -2.48 21.29 7.12
CA LEU A 47 -3.92 21.05 7.06
C LEU A 47 -4.23 19.55 7.02
N GLY A 48 -3.49 18.81 6.20
CA GLY A 48 -3.59 17.37 6.09
C GLY A 48 -3.32 16.67 7.42
N GLY A 49 -2.28 17.13 8.14
CA GLY A 49 -1.94 16.60 9.46
C GLY A 49 -3.03 16.86 10.51
N LEU A 50 -3.61 18.05 10.53
CA LEU A 50 -4.72 18.38 11.43
C LEU A 50 -5.96 17.51 11.16
N PHE A 51 -6.32 17.31 9.89
CA PHE A 51 -7.42 16.41 9.53
C PHE A 51 -7.14 14.95 9.92
N LEU A 52 -5.91 14.46 9.76
CA LEU A 52 -5.53 13.12 10.20
C LEU A 52 -5.61 12.97 11.73
N VAL A 53 -5.12 13.95 12.50
CA VAL A 53 -5.26 13.96 13.98
C VAL A 53 -6.72 13.87 14.39
N ALA A 54 -7.57 14.74 13.84
CA ALA A 54 -9.00 14.76 14.14
C ALA A 54 -9.70 13.45 13.71
N GLY A 55 -9.38 12.94 12.52
CA GLY A 55 -9.92 11.69 12.01
C GLY A 55 -9.57 10.49 12.90
N TYR A 56 -8.30 10.31 13.25
CA TYR A 56 -7.89 9.21 14.11
C TYR A 56 -8.46 9.33 15.54
N ALA A 57 -8.53 10.53 16.10
CA ALA A 57 -9.17 10.74 17.41
C ALA A 57 -10.67 10.36 17.38
N LEU A 58 -11.39 10.73 16.32
CA LEU A 58 -12.81 10.39 16.16
C LEU A 58 -13.07 8.90 15.89
N LEU A 59 -12.13 8.21 15.23
CA LEU A 59 -12.17 6.75 15.12
C LEU A 59 -11.98 6.09 16.49
N GLY A 60 -11.10 6.64 17.33
CA GLY A 60 -10.88 6.18 18.70
C GLY A 60 -12.12 6.25 19.58
N CYS A 61 -13.08 7.14 19.30
CA CYS A 61 -14.38 7.17 20.01
C CYS A 61 -15.23 5.90 19.78
N GLY A 62 -14.98 5.16 18.70
CA GLY A 62 -15.61 3.87 18.42
C GLY A 62 -17.12 3.91 18.20
N SER A 63 -17.70 5.05 17.82
CA SER A 63 -19.13 5.18 17.52
C SER A 63 -19.39 5.14 16.02
N ILE A 64 -20.49 4.49 15.59
CA ILE A 64 -20.89 4.48 14.18
C ILE A 64 -21.21 5.89 13.66
N ALA A 65 -21.72 6.77 14.54
CA ALA A 65 -22.01 8.16 14.21
C ALA A 65 -20.73 8.97 13.92
N THR A 66 -19.62 8.64 14.59
CA THR A 66 -18.33 9.31 14.35
C THR A 66 -17.52 8.62 13.26
N PHE A 67 -17.78 7.35 12.96
CA PHE A 67 -16.98 6.54 12.05
C PHE A 67 -16.86 7.12 10.63
N TYR A 68 -17.97 7.40 9.96
CA TYR A 68 -17.93 7.92 8.58
C TYR A 68 -17.41 9.36 8.48
N PRO A 69 -17.80 10.30 9.38
CA PRO A 69 -17.16 11.61 9.45
C PRO A 69 -15.65 11.52 9.67
N ALA A 70 -15.20 10.59 10.52
CA ALA A 70 -13.78 10.35 10.76
C ALA A 70 -13.05 9.84 9.51
N LEU A 71 -13.65 8.91 8.75
CA LEU A 71 -13.10 8.47 7.47
C LEU A 71 -12.99 9.61 6.46
N ALA A 72 -14.00 10.48 6.37
CA ALA A 72 -13.94 11.65 5.48
C ALA A 72 -12.75 12.57 5.84
N LEU A 73 -12.51 12.80 7.14
CA LEU A 73 -11.35 13.54 7.62
C LEU A 73 -10.03 12.82 7.32
N VAL A 74 -9.97 11.50 7.49
CA VAL A 74 -8.77 10.71 7.13
C VAL A 74 -8.49 10.79 5.63
N PHE A 75 -9.51 10.71 4.78
CA PHE A 75 -9.35 10.81 3.32
C PHE A 75 -8.90 12.20 2.88
N ALA A 76 -9.51 13.26 3.42
CA ALA A 76 -9.09 14.63 3.16
C ALA A 76 -7.66 14.87 3.68
N GLY A 77 -7.39 14.43 4.90
CA GLY A 77 -6.10 14.55 5.55
C GLY A 77 -4.97 13.88 4.77
N ASN A 78 -5.16 12.61 4.39
CA ASN A 78 -4.24 11.88 3.54
C ASN A 78 -4.06 12.55 2.17
N GLY A 79 -5.14 13.06 1.58
CA GLY A 79 -5.11 13.76 0.28
C GLY A 79 -4.23 15.00 0.32
N PHE A 80 -4.32 15.82 1.38
CA PHE A 80 -3.47 17.00 1.55
C PHE A 80 -2.06 16.68 2.07
N PHE A 81 -1.88 15.59 2.81
CA PHE A 81 -0.59 15.26 3.42
C PHE A 81 0.34 14.53 2.44
N LYS A 82 -0.09 13.38 1.91
CA LYS A 82 0.75 12.39 1.22
C LYS A 82 1.45 12.91 -0.04
N PRO A 83 0.76 13.53 -1.02
CA PRO A 83 1.43 14.00 -2.23
C PRO A 83 2.34 15.20 -1.93
N ASN A 84 1.93 16.07 -1.03
CA ASN A 84 2.58 17.35 -0.79
C ASN A 84 3.87 17.22 0.04
N ILE A 85 3.89 16.32 1.03
CA ILE A 85 5.12 16.07 1.80
C ILE A 85 6.22 15.44 0.92
N SER A 86 5.85 14.57 -0.02
CA SER A 86 6.79 13.96 -0.96
C SER A 86 7.38 14.98 -1.94
N THR A 87 6.58 15.94 -2.39
CA THR A 87 7.06 17.04 -3.24
C THR A 87 8.03 17.95 -2.47
N MET A 88 7.74 18.25 -1.19
CA MET A 88 8.63 19.05 -0.36
C MET A 88 10.03 18.45 -0.23
N VAL A 89 10.17 17.13 -0.07
CA VAL A 89 11.49 16.46 -0.02
C VAL A 89 12.33 16.80 -1.25
N GLY A 90 11.72 16.81 -2.44
CA GLY A 90 12.41 17.17 -3.68
C GLY A 90 12.80 18.66 -3.76
N ASN A 91 12.01 19.53 -3.15
CA ASN A 91 12.24 20.99 -3.12
C ASN A 91 13.35 21.41 -2.14
N LEU A 92 13.77 20.53 -1.23
CA LEU A 92 14.88 20.80 -0.32
C LEU A 92 16.25 20.85 -1.01
N TYR A 93 16.32 20.40 -2.27
CA TYR A 93 17.57 20.28 -3.02
C TYR A 93 17.48 21.03 -4.36
N PRO A 94 18.57 21.68 -4.80
CA PRO A 94 18.61 22.39 -6.07
C PRO A 94 18.39 21.45 -7.27
N ALA A 95 17.99 22.02 -8.40
CA ALA A 95 17.83 21.27 -9.66
C ALA A 95 19.13 20.53 -10.03
N GLY A 96 19.01 19.28 -10.50
CA GLY A 96 20.16 18.44 -10.86
C GLY A 96 20.98 17.87 -9.69
N SER A 97 20.60 18.14 -8.42
CA SER A 97 21.34 17.60 -7.27
C SER A 97 21.27 16.07 -7.21
N ARG A 98 22.45 15.43 -7.19
CA ARG A 98 22.63 13.98 -7.00
C ARG A 98 22.14 13.49 -5.63
N LEU A 99 21.93 14.40 -4.68
CA LEU A 99 21.48 14.05 -3.32
C LEU A 99 19.96 13.79 -3.25
N LYS A 100 19.18 14.18 -4.27
CA LYS A 100 17.71 13.98 -4.28
C LYS A 100 17.33 12.52 -4.13
N ASP A 101 17.97 11.63 -4.88
CA ASP A 101 17.66 10.19 -4.84
C ASP A 101 17.97 9.60 -3.45
N SER A 102 19.08 10.01 -2.85
CA SER A 102 19.45 9.59 -1.48
C SER A 102 18.46 10.12 -0.44
N ALA A 103 17.97 11.35 -0.61
CA ALA A 103 16.97 11.93 0.28
C ALA A 103 15.63 11.19 0.21
N TYR A 104 15.17 10.86 -0.99
CA TYR A 104 13.98 10.04 -1.18
C TYR A 104 14.15 8.65 -0.56
N ASN A 105 15.32 8.02 -0.68
CA ASN A 105 15.58 6.73 -0.03
C ASN A 105 15.48 6.82 1.50
N ILE A 106 16.04 7.86 2.13
CA ILE A 106 15.90 8.09 3.59
C ILE A 106 14.43 8.33 3.96
N PHE A 107 13.73 9.14 3.18
CA PHE A 107 12.30 9.41 3.38
C PHE A 107 11.45 8.13 3.31
N TYR A 108 11.67 7.28 2.30
CA TYR A 108 10.99 6.00 2.16
C TYR A 108 11.35 5.02 3.29
N MET A 109 12.58 5.04 3.79
CA MET A 109 12.95 4.23 4.95
C MET A 109 12.15 4.63 6.19
N GLY A 110 11.93 5.94 6.39
CA GLY A 110 11.07 6.44 7.48
C GLY A 110 9.62 5.93 7.38
N ILE A 111 9.04 5.88 6.17
CA ILE A 111 7.70 5.33 5.94
C ILE A 111 7.65 3.85 6.33
N ASN A 112 8.63 3.05 5.91
CA ASN A 112 8.69 1.62 6.20
C ASN A 112 8.90 1.34 7.69
N ILE A 113 9.76 2.11 8.37
CA ILE A 113 9.93 2.01 9.83
C ILE A 113 8.61 2.34 10.54
N GLY A 114 7.90 3.38 10.12
CA GLY A 114 6.58 3.71 10.67
C GLY A 114 5.56 2.58 10.46
N ALA A 115 5.49 2.02 9.25
CA ALA A 115 4.61 0.89 8.91
C ALA A 115 4.97 -0.40 9.67
N LEU A 116 6.25 -0.61 10.01
CA LEU A 116 6.72 -1.71 10.86
C LEU A 116 6.31 -1.52 12.32
N LEU A 117 6.48 -0.32 12.87
CA LEU A 117 6.24 -0.06 14.29
C LEU A 117 4.76 0.10 14.62
N ALA A 118 3.94 0.64 13.72
CA ALA A 118 2.55 0.97 14.03
C ALA A 118 1.70 -0.25 14.43
N PRO A 119 1.72 -1.40 13.72
CA PRO A 119 0.94 -2.56 14.13
C PRO A 119 1.52 -3.24 15.38
N ILE A 120 2.84 -3.14 15.63
CA ILE A 120 3.47 -3.62 16.87
C ILE A 120 2.96 -2.83 18.08
N VAL A 121 2.91 -1.49 17.97
CA VAL A 121 2.36 -0.63 19.03
C VAL A 121 0.88 -0.90 19.24
N ALA A 122 0.10 -1.05 18.16
CA ALA A 122 -1.32 -1.39 18.23
C ALA A 122 -1.55 -2.73 18.93
N GLU A 123 -0.78 -3.76 18.59
CA GLU A 123 -0.82 -5.07 19.24
C GLU A 123 -0.42 -4.98 20.71
N GLY A 124 0.63 -4.22 21.04
CA GLY A 124 1.04 -4.00 22.42
C GLY A 124 -0.06 -3.37 23.27
N LEU A 125 -0.73 -2.33 22.76
CA LEU A 125 -1.87 -1.70 23.43
C LEU A 125 -3.05 -2.65 23.58
N LEU A 126 -3.34 -3.44 22.53
CA LEU A 126 -4.39 -4.45 22.57
C LEU A 126 -4.12 -5.47 23.68
N GLN A 127 -2.90 -6.01 23.77
CA GLN A 127 -2.56 -6.99 24.80
C GLN A 127 -2.53 -6.39 26.21
N LEU A 128 -2.07 -5.14 26.36
CA LEU A 128 -2.07 -4.44 27.66
C LEU A 128 -3.48 -4.20 28.20
N ILE A 129 -4.44 -3.87 27.32
CA ILE A 129 -5.80 -3.51 27.73
C ILE A 129 -6.72 -4.74 27.80
N ALA A 130 -6.66 -5.62 26.78
CA ALA A 130 -7.55 -6.77 26.67
C ALA A 130 -7.02 -8.00 27.41
N GLY A 131 -5.70 -8.19 27.43
CA GLY A 131 -5.05 -9.43 27.87
C GLY A 131 -5.01 -10.50 26.76
N GLY A 132 -3.90 -11.22 26.67
CA GLY A 132 -3.68 -12.26 25.66
C GLY A 132 -4.68 -13.43 25.75
N GLU A 133 -5.14 -13.78 26.95
CA GLU A 133 -6.14 -14.84 27.15
C GLU A 133 -7.50 -14.45 26.56
N VAL A 134 -7.92 -13.19 26.73
CA VAL A 134 -9.18 -12.69 26.17
C VAL A 134 -9.10 -12.64 24.65
N LEU A 135 -7.97 -12.24 24.10
CA LEU A 135 -7.74 -12.26 22.65
C LEU A 135 -7.79 -13.69 22.08
N GLU A 136 -7.14 -14.65 22.74
CA GLU A 136 -7.17 -16.05 22.31
C GLU A 136 -8.56 -16.67 22.42
N ALA A 137 -9.30 -16.38 23.50
CA ALA A 137 -10.70 -16.78 23.66
C ALA A 137 -11.57 -16.19 22.54
N ALA A 138 -11.37 -14.90 22.21
CA ALA A 138 -12.07 -14.24 21.11
C ALA A 138 -11.77 -14.93 19.77
N LYS A 139 -10.50 -15.22 19.48
CA LYS A 139 -10.04 -15.91 18.26
C LYS A 139 -10.59 -17.33 18.15
N ALA A 140 -10.69 -18.04 19.27
CA ALA A 140 -11.30 -19.37 19.34
C ALA A 140 -12.84 -19.35 19.21
N GLY A 141 -13.46 -18.17 19.10
CA GLY A 141 -14.90 -18.04 18.96
C GLY A 141 -15.67 -18.27 20.26
N GLN A 142 -14.98 -18.23 21.41
CA GLN A 142 -15.61 -18.37 22.71
C GLN A 142 -16.46 -17.14 23.04
N THR A 143 -17.55 -17.35 23.79
CA THR A 143 -18.39 -16.24 24.26
C THR A 143 -17.65 -15.48 25.35
N LEU A 144 -17.34 -14.21 25.09
CA LEU A 144 -16.71 -13.31 26.06
C LEU A 144 -17.75 -12.75 27.05
N THR A 145 -17.32 -12.48 28.28
CA THR A 145 -18.11 -11.66 29.20
C THR A 145 -18.22 -10.21 28.69
N ALA A 146 -19.17 -9.44 29.22
CA ALA A 146 -19.35 -8.05 28.83
C ALA A 146 -18.05 -7.22 29.03
N ASP A 147 -17.37 -7.42 30.17
CA ASP A 147 -16.12 -6.73 30.49
C ASP A 147 -14.97 -7.16 29.56
N GLN A 148 -14.84 -8.46 29.27
CA GLN A 148 -13.85 -8.97 28.33
C GLN A 148 -14.06 -8.39 26.93
N ALA A 149 -15.30 -8.35 26.45
CA ALA A 149 -15.64 -7.75 25.16
C ALA A 149 -15.38 -6.22 25.13
N ALA A 150 -15.65 -5.52 26.24
CA ALA A 150 -15.38 -4.09 26.37
C ALA A 150 -13.87 -3.79 26.38
N ASN A 151 -13.07 -4.60 27.07
CA ASN A 151 -11.62 -4.46 27.10
C ASN A 151 -10.99 -4.76 25.74
N LEU A 152 -11.45 -5.82 25.05
CA LEU A 152 -11.02 -6.13 23.69
C LEU A 152 -11.30 -4.97 22.73
N ARG A 153 -12.52 -4.43 22.77
CA ARG A 153 -12.90 -3.25 21.99
C ARG A 153 -12.00 -2.05 22.31
N SER A 154 -11.77 -1.78 23.59
CA SER A 154 -10.96 -0.65 24.05
C SER A 154 -9.50 -0.78 23.59
N GLY A 155 -8.95 -1.99 23.57
CA GLY A 155 -7.63 -2.28 23.03
C GLY A 155 -7.49 -1.88 21.55
N PHE A 156 -8.45 -2.26 20.71
CA PHE A 156 -8.46 -1.85 19.29
C PHE A 156 -8.64 -0.33 19.14
N LEU A 157 -9.52 0.29 19.95
CA LEU A 157 -9.75 1.73 19.88
C LEU A 157 -8.53 2.56 20.34
N ALA A 158 -7.76 2.06 21.29
CA ALA A 158 -6.52 2.68 21.75
C ALA A 158 -5.49 2.86 20.63
N ALA A 159 -5.46 1.94 19.65
CA ALA A 159 -4.57 2.06 18.49
C ALA A 159 -4.85 3.33 17.66
N PHE A 160 -6.12 3.74 17.52
CA PHE A 160 -6.47 4.99 16.83
C PHE A 160 -6.02 6.22 17.61
N PHE A 161 -6.10 6.21 18.94
CA PHE A 161 -5.56 7.30 19.76
C PHE A 161 -4.03 7.36 19.69
N ALA A 162 -3.35 6.21 19.68
CA ALA A 162 -1.90 6.17 19.46
C ALA A 162 -1.51 6.74 18.09
N ALA A 163 -2.27 6.42 17.04
CA ALA A 163 -2.08 7.02 15.72
C ALA A 163 -2.32 8.55 15.73
N ALA A 164 -3.36 9.03 16.43
CA ALA A 164 -3.62 10.46 16.59
C ALA A 164 -2.50 11.19 17.33
N LEU A 165 -1.95 10.58 18.39
CA LEU A 165 -0.79 11.11 19.12
C LEU A 165 0.47 11.16 18.25
N GLY A 166 0.77 10.06 17.54
CA GLY A 166 1.91 10.02 16.61
C GLY A 166 1.79 11.09 15.51
N MET A 167 0.59 11.24 14.94
CA MET A 167 0.32 12.28 13.94
C MET A 167 0.43 13.70 14.54
N THR A 168 0.01 13.89 15.79
CA THR A 168 0.14 15.16 16.51
C THR A 168 1.61 15.52 16.70
N MET A 169 2.42 14.57 17.19
CA MET A 169 3.87 14.75 17.35
C MET A 169 4.54 15.11 16.03
N GLY A 170 4.22 14.38 14.95
CA GLY A 170 4.74 14.67 13.61
C GLY A 170 4.32 16.06 13.09
N THR A 171 3.06 16.44 13.29
CA THR A 171 2.54 17.75 12.86
C THR A 171 3.16 18.89 13.66
N VAL A 172 3.30 18.74 14.98
CA VAL A 172 3.96 19.72 15.86
C VAL A 172 5.44 19.86 15.50
N LEU A 173 6.14 18.75 15.27
CA LEU A 173 7.54 18.77 14.82
C LEU A 173 7.68 19.50 13.48
N PHE A 174 6.80 19.19 12.51
CA PHE A 174 6.79 19.87 11.23
C PHE A 174 6.51 21.37 11.37
N ALA A 175 5.56 21.76 12.23
CA ALA A 175 5.25 23.16 12.53
C ALA A 175 6.44 23.88 13.21
N ALA A 176 7.13 23.23 14.13
CA ALA A 176 8.31 23.78 14.80
C ALA A 176 9.47 23.99 13.81
N LEU A 177 9.66 23.07 12.86
CA LEU A 177 10.68 23.17 11.81
C LEU A 177 10.25 24.01 10.60
N TYR A 178 9.01 24.49 10.57
CA TYR A 178 8.40 25.16 9.42
C TYR A 178 9.24 26.33 8.89
N ARG A 179 9.78 27.17 9.78
CA ARG A 179 10.61 28.34 9.40
C ARG A 179 11.93 27.90 8.76
N ARG A 180 12.56 26.85 9.29
CA ARG A 180 13.83 26.31 8.78
C ARG A 180 13.64 25.62 7.43
N LEU A 181 12.55 24.87 7.25
CA LEU A 181 12.18 24.31 5.95
C LEU A 181 11.94 25.42 4.93
N THR A 182 11.26 26.49 5.36
CA THR A 182 10.98 27.63 4.48
C THR A 182 12.25 28.35 4.02
N SER A 183 13.22 28.55 4.90
CA SER A 183 14.48 29.20 4.52
C SER A 183 15.28 28.37 3.51
N VAL A 184 15.31 27.04 3.69
CA VAL A 184 16.03 26.13 2.79
C VAL A 184 15.32 25.98 1.45
N GLU A 185 14.00 25.89 1.41
CA GLU A 185 13.26 25.85 0.13
C GLU A 185 13.40 27.16 -0.63
N ARG A 186 13.39 28.32 0.06
CA ARG A 186 13.59 29.62 -0.58
C ARG A 186 15.01 29.84 -1.08
N SER A 187 16.03 29.30 -0.40
CA SER A 187 17.42 29.42 -0.86
C SER A 187 17.69 28.65 -2.14
N HIS A 188 16.85 27.65 -2.46
CA HIS A 188 16.93 26.87 -3.69
C HIS A 188 15.80 27.20 -4.68
N ALA A 189 14.93 28.15 -4.35
CA ALA A 189 13.92 28.62 -5.28
C ALA A 189 14.63 29.37 -6.42
N PRO A 190 14.33 29.06 -7.69
CA PRO A 190 14.96 29.76 -8.81
C PRO A 190 14.72 31.25 -8.67
N THR A 191 15.78 32.05 -8.77
CA THR A 191 15.68 33.52 -8.80
C THR A 191 14.89 33.97 -10.03
N ALA A 192 14.44 35.22 -10.09
CA ALA A 192 13.76 35.73 -11.29
C ALA A 192 14.65 35.62 -12.55
N HIS A 193 15.97 35.69 -12.37
CA HIS A 193 16.95 35.42 -13.43
C HIS A 193 17.00 33.92 -13.78
N ASP A 194 17.12 33.02 -12.79
CA ASP A 194 17.13 31.57 -13.04
C ASP A 194 15.81 31.08 -13.65
N ALA A 195 14.68 31.66 -13.26
CA ALA A 195 13.35 31.33 -13.78
C ALA A 195 13.17 31.86 -15.21
N ALA A 196 13.71 33.04 -15.52
CA ALA A 196 13.74 33.57 -16.88
C ALA A 196 14.70 32.77 -17.77
N GLU A 197 15.86 32.37 -17.25
CA GLU A 197 16.83 31.52 -17.94
C GLU A 197 16.27 30.10 -18.14
N LEU A 198 15.61 29.52 -17.11
CA LEU A 198 14.87 28.25 -17.22
C LEU A 198 13.73 28.34 -18.23
N ALA A 199 12.94 29.41 -18.22
CA ALA A 199 11.86 29.63 -19.20
C ALA A 199 12.41 29.82 -20.62
N VAL A 200 13.53 30.54 -20.78
CA VAL A 200 14.24 30.70 -22.06
C VAL A 200 14.88 29.38 -22.51
N THR A 201 15.36 28.52 -21.60
CA THR A 201 15.83 27.15 -21.93
C THR A 201 14.71 26.11 -22.06
N GLU A 202 13.48 26.41 -21.60
CA GLU A 202 12.29 25.60 -21.92
C GLU A 202 11.78 25.94 -23.33
N ASP A 203 11.84 27.22 -23.75
CA ASP A 203 11.50 27.67 -25.10
C ASP A 203 12.62 27.40 -26.13
N VAL A 204 13.88 27.52 -25.72
CA VAL A 204 15.04 27.00 -26.46
C VAL A 204 15.31 25.63 -25.90
N ALA A 205 14.54 24.64 -26.38
CA ALA A 205 14.81 23.23 -26.13
C ALA A 205 16.34 23.04 -26.14
N PRO A 206 16.95 22.54 -25.05
CA PRO A 206 18.38 22.28 -25.10
C PRO A 206 18.60 21.41 -26.33
N VAL A 207 19.74 21.56 -27.01
CA VAL A 207 20.19 20.55 -27.96
C VAL A 207 20.52 19.30 -27.13
N VAL A 208 19.47 18.69 -26.58
CA VAL A 208 19.47 17.39 -25.96
C VAL A 208 19.67 16.49 -27.17
N GLU A 209 20.80 15.78 -27.20
CA GLU A 209 20.92 14.59 -28.03
C GLU A 209 19.60 13.83 -27.93
N LYS A 210 18.85 13.76 -29.04
CA LYS A 210 17.51 13.14 -29.04
C LYS A 210 17.64 11.79 -28.37
N SER A 211 17.06 11.66 -27.17
CA SER A 211 17.09 10.42 -26.42
C SER A 211 16.48 9.33 -27.31
N ALA A 212 16.91 8.08 -27.15
CA ALA A 212 16.25 6.97 -27.85
C ALA A 212 14.72 7.00 -27.64
N LEU A 213 14.28 7.53 -26.50
CA LEU A 213 12.87 7.74 -26.14
C LEU A 213 12.15 8.80 -27.00
N ASP A 214 12.85 9.84 -27.46
CA ASP A 214 12.29 10.92 -28.29
C ASP A 214 12.09 10.47 -29.74
N GLN A 215 12.75 9.39 -30.13
CA GLN A 215 12.58 8.75 -31.44
C GLN A 215 11.34 7.84 -31.49
N VAL A 216 10.81 7.43 -30.33
CA VAL A 216 9.62 6.59 -30.25
C VAL A 216 8.36 7.46 -30.38
N PRO A 217 7.42 7.11 -31.29
CA PRO A 217 6.16 7.84 -31.42
C PRO A 217 5.41 7.93 -30.07
N GLU A 218 4.92 9.12 -29.73
CA GLU A 218 4.23 9.35 -28.45
C GLU A 218 3.07 8.36 -28.22
N ARG A 219 2.33 8.01 -29.27
CA ARG A 219 1.25 7.02 -29.21
C ARG A 219 1.74 5.67 -28.66
N ASN A 220 2.92 5.22 -29.06
CA ASN A 220 3.47 3.94 -28.61
C ASN A 220 3.89 3.99 -27.14
N ARG A 221 4.48 5.12 -26.70
CA ARG A 221 4.82 5.37 -25.29
C ARG A 221 3.56 5.39 -24.42
N ILE A 222 2.51 6.09 -24.86
CA ILE A 222 1.22 6.14 -24.16
C ILE A 222 0.58 4.76 -24.07
N VAL A 223 0.52 4.00 -25.17
CA VAL A 223 -0.03 2.63 -25.17
C VAL A 223 0.75 1.72 -24.22
N ALA A 224 2.08 1.82 -24.21
CA ALA A 224 2.91 1.05 -23.28
C ALA A 224 2.59 1.37 -21.81
N LEU A 225 2.40 2.66 -21.47
CA LEU A 225 1.98 3.07 -20.13
C LEU A 225 0.58 2.55 -19.77
N LEU A 226 -0.38 2.62 -20.69
CA LEU A 226 -1.74 2.10 -20.45
C LEU A 226 -1.75 0.58 -20.21
N VAL A 227 -0.92 -0.16 -20.94
CA VAL A 227 -0.70 -1.59 -20.69
C VAL A 227 -0.14 -1.80 -19.28
N VAL A 228 0.91 -1.08 -18.91
CA VAL A 228 1.50 -1.13 -17.57
C VAL A 228 0.47 -0.82 -16.48
N TYR A 229 -0.42 0.16 -16.70
CA TYR A 229 -1.48 0.50 -15.75
C TYR A 229 -2.46 -0.66 -15.55
N GLY A 230 -2.88 -1.32 -16.63
CA GLY A 230 -3.75 -2.50 -16.55
C GLY A 230 -3.15 -3.62 -15.72
N ILE A 231 -1.84 -3.86 -15.84
CA ILE A 231 -1.14 -4.88 -15.03
C ILE A 231 -1.05 -4.45 -13.56
N VAL A 232 -0.75 -3.18 -13.32
CA VAL A 232 -0.60 -2.63 -11.97
C VAL A 232 -1.92 -2.63 -11.20
N VAL A 233 -3.06 -2.48 -11.88
CA VAL A 233 -4.39 -2.68 -11.28
C VAL A 233 -4.50 -4.06 -10.62
N VAL A 234 -4.11 -5.12 -11.33
CA VAL A 234 -4.16 -6.50 -10.81
C VAL A 234 -3.13 -6.72 -9.72
N PHE A 235 -1.93 -6.15 -9.85
CA PHE A 235 -0.92 -6.20 -8.80
C PHE A 235 -1.47 -5.66 -7.47
N TRP A 236 -2.04 -4.45 -7.46
CA TRP A 236 -2.58 -3.87 -6.23
C TRP A 236 -3.83 -4.58 -5.72
N MET A 237 -4.65 -5.13 -6.62
CA MET A 237 -5.81 -5.96 -6.25
C MET A 237 -5.41 -7.17 -5.40
N VAL A 238 -4.32 -7.86 -5.76
CA VAL A 238 -3.83 -9.01 -5.00
C VAL A 238 -2.92 -8.59 -3.85
N PHE A 239 -2.03 -7.62 -4.04
CA PHE A 239 -1.05 -7.21 -3.04
C PHE A 239 -1.71 -6.67 -1.77
N HIS A 240 -2.74 -5.82 -1.91
CA HIS A 240 -3.44 -5.23 -0.76
C HIS A 240 -4.47 -6.15 -0.10
N GLN A 241 -4.48 -7.44 -0.48
CA GLN A 241 -5.06 -8.49 0.36
C GLN A 241 -4.33 -8.61 1.71
N ASN A 242 -3.12 -8.04 1.84
CA ASN A 242 -2.37 -7.95 3.09
C ASN A 242 -3.18 -7.35 4.25
N GLY A 243 -3.99 -6.32 4.00
CA GLY A 243 -4.84 -5.66 5.00
C GLY A 243 -6.25 -6.25 5.14
N SER A 244 -6.59 -7.30 4.39
CA SER A 244 -7.88 -7.99 4.48
C SER A 244 -7.69 -9.50 4.68
N THR A 245 -7.71 -10.29 3.60
CA THR A 245 -7.73 -11.76 3.67
C THR A 245 -6.47 -12.36 4.27
N MET A 246 -5.30 -11.76 4.06
CA MET A 246 -4.09 -12.21 4.77
C MET A 246 -4.16 -11.88 6.26
N THR A 247 -4.76 -10.75 6.64
CA THR A 247 -5.01 -10.40 8.04
C THR A 247 -6.03 -11.37 8.67
N TYR A 248 -7.06 -11.81 7.94
CA TYR A 248 -8.01 -12.84 8.40
C TYR A 248 -7.32 -14.19 8.58
N TRP A 249 -6.52 -14.62 7.60
CA TRP A 249 -5.70 -15.83 7.72
C TRP A 249 -4.75 -15.77 8.91
N ALA A 250 -4.18 -14.59 9.17
CA ALA A 250 -3.31 -14.36 10.30
C ALA A 250 -4.09 -14.51 11.63
N ASP A 251 -5.33 -14.02 11.71
CA ASP A 251 -6.15 -14.13 12.92
C ASP A 251 -6.69 -15.56 13.15
N GLU A 252 -7.08 -16.25 12.08
CA GLU A 252 -7.87 -17.48 12.15
C GLU A 252 -7.06 -18.76 11.91
N ASN A 253 -6.11 -18.71 10.98
CA ASN A 253 -5.41 -19.89 10.46
C ASN A 253 -3.96 -19.97 10.92
N THR A 254 -3.47 -18.99 11.67
CA THR A 254 -2.07 -18.94 12.11
C THR A 254 -1.94 -19.23 13.60
N ASN A 255 -1.07 -20.17 13.95
CA ASN A 255 -0.80 -20.57 15.32
C ASN A 255 0.17 -19.59 16.00
N TRP A 256 -0.39 -18.48 16.48
CA TRP A 256 0.31 -17.47 17.27
C TRP A 256 -0.65 -16.80 18.26
N LYS A 257 -0.11 -16.15 19.30
CA LYS A 257 -0.89 -15.56 20.40
C LYS A 257 -1.14 -14.06 20.27
N VAL A 258 -1.11 -13.56 19.04
CA VAL A 258 -1.24 -12.15 18.67
C VAL A 258 -2.42 -11.98 17.73
N SER A 259 -2.91 -10.74 17.56
CA SER A 259 -4.01 -10.47 16.61
C SER A 259 -3.53 -10.56 15.16
N GLY A 260 -4.45 -10.79 14.23
CA GLY A 260 -4.13 -10.76 12.80
C GLY A 260 -3.49 -9.44 12.34
N VAL A 261 -3.75 -8.31 13.03
CA VAL A 261 -3.26 -6.97 12.64
C VAL A 261 -1.74 -6.92 12.60
N ILE A 262 -1.06 -7.67 13.47
CA ILE A 262 0.41 -7.72 13.53
C ILE A 262 1.05 -8.15 12.20
N SER A 263 0.32 -8.92 11.36
CA SER A 263 0.78 -9.39 10.05
C SER A 263 1.16 -8.23 9.11
N ASN A 264 0.55 -7.06 9.28
CA ASN A 264 0.85 -5.85 8.51
C ASN A 264 2.26 -5.31 8.80
N SER A 265 2.92 -5.75 9.88
CA SER A 265 4.33 -5.42 10.18
C SER A 265 5.32 -6.28 9.40
N ILE A 266 4.89 -7.44 8.89
CA ILE A 266 5.79 -8.42 8.26
C ILE A 266 6.31 -7.91 6.91
N ASN A 267 5.44 -7.29 6.10
CA ASN A 267 5.86 -6.69 4.82
C ASN A 267 6.92 -5.60 4.99
N PRO A 268 6.73 -4.54 5.80
CA PRO A 268 7.73 -3.50 5.97
C PRO A 268 9.01 -4.01 6.67
N PHE A 269 8.91 -5.00 7.57
CA PHE A 269 10.10 -5.70 8.09
C PHE A 269 10.95 -6.27 6.95
N TRP A 270 10.34 -7.02 6.04
CA TRP A 270 11.05 -7.58 4.90
C TRP A 270 11.55 -6.52 3.94
N ILE A 271 10.82 -5.42 3.69
CA ILE A 271 11.32 -4.32 2.87
C ILE A 271 12.63 -3.77 3.45
N VAL A 272 12.66 -3.46 4.76
CA VAL A 272 13.86 -2.91 5.42
C VAL A 272 15.02 -3.90 5.34
N VAL A 273 14.77 -5.17 5.65
CA VAL A 273 15.80 -6.23 5.67
C VAL A 273 16.33 -6.52 4.27
N LEU A 274 15.44 -6.65 3.27
CA LEU A 274 15.77 -7.07 1.91
C LEU A 274 16.31 -5.94 1.05
N SER A 275 16.03 -4.68 1.37
CA SER A 275 16.57 -3.53 0.64
C SER A 275 18.11 -3.54 0.63
N LEU A 276 18.74 -3.86 1.76
CA LEU A 276 20.21 -3.88 1.88
C LEU A 276 20.91 -4.92 0.98
N PRO A 277 20.54 -6.21 0.97
CA PRO A 277 21.13 -7.17 0.05
C PRO A 277 20.72 -6.89 -1.40
N LEU A 278 19.49 -6.44 -1.63
CA LEU A 278 18.99 -6.23 -2.98
C LEU A 278 19.74 -5.11 -3.72
N VAL A 279 20.08 -4.00 -3.04
CA VAL A 279 20.92 -2.94 -3.62
C VAL A 279 22.30 -3.48 -4.04
N ARG A 280 22.89 -4.40 -3.26
CA ARG A 280 24.18 -5.04 -3.62
C ARG A 280 24.04 -5.91 -4.86
N VAL A 281 22.97 -6.70 -4.95
CA VAL A 281 22.67 -7.53 -6.12
C VAL A 281 22.51 -6.67 -7.37
N TRP A 282 21.77 -5.56 -7.29
CA TRP A 282 21.59 -4.67 -8.44
C TRP A 282 22.89 -3.99 -8.86
N SER A 283 23.67 -3.49 -7.90
CA SER A 283 24.98 -2.90 -8.21
C SER A 283 25.90 -3.91 -8.90
N TRP A 284 25.91 -5.16 -8.45
CA TRP A 284 26.68 -6.23 -9.07
C TRP A 284 26.20 -6.60 -10.48
N LEU A 285 24.89 -6.65 -10.72
CA LEU A 285 24.33 -6.88 -12.07
C LEU A 285 24.62 -5.70 -13.00
N ASN A 286 24.53 -4.48 -12.50
CA ASN A 286 24.80 -3.26 -13.26
C ASN A 286 26.26 -3.20 -13.71
N GLN A 287 27.22 -3.55 -12.82
CA GLN A 287 28.64 -3.66 -13.17
C GLN A 287 28.93 -4.67 -14.29
N ARG A 288 28.04 -5.64 -14.49
CA ARG A 288 28.13 -6.66 -15.55
C ARG A 288 27.32 -6.31 -16.79
N GLY A 289 26.62 -5.17 -16.83
CA GLY A 289 25.67 -4.82 -17.89
C GLY A 289 24.49 -5.78 -18.00
N GLN A 290 24.18 -6.52 -16.93
CA GLN A 290 23.13 -7.54 -16.87
C GLN A 290 21.90 -7.09 -16.08
N GLU A 291 21.81 -5.79 -15.75
CA GLU A 291 20.64 -5.27 -15.05
C GLU A 291 19.38 -5.43 -15.93
N PRO A 292 18.33 -6.10 -15.43
CA PRO A 292 17.07 -6.22 -16.15
C PRO A 292 16.42 -4.84 -16.33
N SER A 293 15.84 -4.61 -17.51
CA SER A 293 15.06 -3.39 -17.77
C SER A 293 13.87 -3.25 -16.83
N THR A 294 13.30 -2.05 -16.71
CA THR A 294 12.13 -1.82 -15.84
C THR A 294 10.97 -2.78 -16.11
N PRO A 295 10.51 -2.99 -17.37
CA PRO A 295 9.46 -3.97 -17.64
C PRO A 295 9.85 -5.41 -17.28
N ALA A 296 11.14 -5.77 -17.36
CA ALA A 296 11.60 -7.10 -16.97
C ALA A 296 11.58 -7.29 -15.45
N LYS A 297 11.96 -6.26 -14.67
CA LYS A 297 11.79 -6.26 -13.21
C LYS A 297 10.32 -6.40 -12.83
N MET A 298 9.41 -5.71 -13.53
CA MET A 298 7.97 -5.87 -13.31
C MET A 298 7.48 -7.31 -13.56
N VAL A 299 7.99 -8.00 -14.59
CA VAL A 299 7.70 -9.44 -14.82
C VAL A 299 8.11 -10.25 -13.59
N ILE A 300 9.36 -10.09 -13.13
CA ILE A 300 9.88 -10.79 -11.96
C ILE A 300 8.99 -10.52 -10.74
N GLY A 301 8.60 -9.25 -10.54
CA GLY A 301 7.72 -8.87 -9.44
C GLY A 301 6.36 -9.55 -9.49
N MET A 302 5.73 -9.64 -10.66
CA MET A 302 4.45 -10.36 -10.81
C MET A 302 4.58 -11.87 -10.57
N LEU A 303 5.67 -12.48 -11.03
CA LEU A 303 5.93 -13.91 -10.79
C LEU A 303 6.19 -14.20 -9.31
N LEU A 304 6.92 -13.33 -8.61
CA LEU A 304 7.11 -13.43 -7.16
C LEU A 304 5.78 -13.27 -6.40
N THR A 305 4.96 -12.30 -6.79
CA THR A 305 3.61 -12.14 -6.21
C THR A 305 2.76 -13.40 -6.42
N SER A 306 2.81 -14.01 -7.61
CA SER A 306 2.13 -15.28 -7.87
C SER A 306 2.64 -16.41 -6.98
N LEU A 307 3.96 -16.52 -6.80
CA LEU A 307 4.60 -17.51 -5.93
C LEU A 307 4.19 -17.31 -4.46
N ALA A 308 4.12 -16.07 -3.98
CA ALA A 308 3.70 -15.77 -2.62
C ALA A 308 2.28 -16.30 -2.31
N PHE A 309 1.32 -16.06 -3.20
CA PHE A 309 -0.03 -16.59 -3.04
C PHE A 309 -0.10 -18.10 -3.30
N PHE A 310 0.79 -18.66 -4.13
CA PHE A 310 0.89 -20.11 -4.29
C PHE A 310 1.39 -20.81 -3.01
N ILE A 311 2.32 -20.19 -2.28
CA ILE A 311 2.74 -20.67 -0.95
C ILE A 311 1.54 -20.74 0.01
N LEU A 312 0.68 -19.70 0.02
CA LEU A 312 -0.55 -19.70 0.83
C LEU A 312 -1.58 -20.72 0.35
N PHE A 313 -1.67 -20.97 -0.96
CA PHE A 313 -2.49 -22.06 -1.51
C PHE A 313 -2.04 -23.42 -0.97
N VAL A 314 -0.74 -23.70 -0.97
CA VAL A 314 -0.17 -24.94 -0.41
C VAL A 314 -0.40 -25.00 1.11
N ALA A 315 -0.26 -23.89 1.83
CA ALA A 315 -0.58 -23.81 3.25
C ALA A 315 -2.06 -24.14 3.53
N ALA A 316 -2.99 -23.65 2.70
CA ALA A 316 -4.40 -24.02 2.80
C ALA A 316 -4.59 -25.52 2.53
N LYS A 317 -4.06 -26.06 1.43
CA LYS A 317 -4.21 -27.49 1.10
C LYS A 317 -3.55 -28.45 2.08
N SER A 318 -2.52 -28.03 2.80
CA SER A 318 -1.84 -28.85 3.81
C SER A 318 -2.54 -28.88 5.17
N GLY A 319 -3.62 -28.13 5.37
CA GLY A 319 -4.42 -28.18 6.60
C GLY A 319 -5.09 -26.88 7.02
N GLY A 320 -4.76 -25.75 6.37
CA GLY A 320 -5.36 -24.44 6.66
C GLY A 320 -6.63 -24.12 5.86
N ASP A 321 -7.14 -25.06 5.07
CA ASP A 321 -8.38 -24.87 4.31
C ASP A 321 -9.60 -24.91 5.23
N GLN A 322 -10.64 -24.15 4.90
CA GLN A 322 -11.90 -24.23 5.64
C GLN A 322 -12.63 -25.52 5.26
N THR A 323 -13.21 -26.20 6.24
CA THR A 323 -14.11 -27.33 5.99
C THR A 323 -15.54 -26.89 6.25
N PHE A 324 -16.41 -27.01 5.24
CA PHE A 324 -17.81 -26.62 5.32
C PHE A 324 -18.70 -27.81 5.68
N LEU A 325 -19.73 -27.58 6.49
CA LEU A 325 -20.78 -28.59 6.69
C LEU A 325 -21.76 -28.53 5.52
N THR A 326 -22.08 -29.70 4.95
CA THR A 326 -23.03 -29.83 3.85
C THR A 326 -24.25 -30.66 4.24
N ASP A 327 -25.40 -30.36 3.66
CA ASP A 327 -26.58 -31.24 3.71
C ASP A 327 -26.36 -32.50 2.84
N SER A 328 -27.33 -33.43 2.87
CA SER A 328 -27.31 -34.66 2.09
C SER A 328 -27.32 -34.44 0.56
N ALA A 329 -27.62 -33.22 0.10
CA ALA A 329 -27.59 -32.81 -1.30
C ALA A 329 -26.29 -32.08 -1.68
N GLY A 330 -25.33 -31.96 -0.74
CA GLY A 330 -24.05 -31.29 -0.96
C GLY A 330 -24.11 -29.76 -0.85
N ASN A 331 -25.23 -29.17 -0.41
CA ASN A 331 -25.33 -27.73 -0.21
C ASN A 331 -24.70 -27.33 1.12
N PHE A 332 -23.95 -26.23 1.11
CA PHE A 332 -23.40 -25.65 2.33
C PHE A 332 -24.51 -25.22 3.31
N LEU A 333 -24.45 -25.77 4.52
CA LEU A 333 -25.31 -25.38 5.63
C LEU A 333 -24.95 -23.96 6.06
N ARG A 334 -25.93 -23.06 6.13
CA ARG A 334 -25.71 -21.64 6.42
C ARG A 334 -26.81 -21.06 7.32
N ASP A 335 -26.47 -20.03 8.09
CA ASP A 335 -27.41 -19.18 8.84
C ASP A 335 -27.27 -17.70 8.41
N ALA A 336 -27.93 -16.79 9.14
CA ALA A 336 -27.85 -15.35 8.90
C ALA A 336 -26.43 -14.75 9.13
N LYS A 337 -25.49 -15.51 9.70
CA LYS A 337 -24.12 -15.11 10.02
C LYS A 337 -23.07 -15.78 9.10
N GLY A 338 -23.45 -16.77 8.30
CA GLY A 338 -22.59 -17.36 7.28
C GLY A 338 -22.73 -18.88 7.15
N VAL A 339 -21.76 -19.51 6.49
CA VAL A 339 -21.69 -20.97 6.33
C VAL A 339 -21.08 -21.60 7.59
N TYR A 340 -21.64 -22.72 8.06
CA TYR A 340 -21.09 -23.47 9.19
C TYR A 340 -19.75 -24.15 8.83
N LYS A 341 -18.76 -24.00 9.72
CA LYS A 341 -17.38 -24.48 9.52
C LYS A 341 -16.98 -25.42 10.65
N VAL A 342 -16.19 -26.45 10.33
CA VAL A 342 -15.54 -27.31 11.33
C VAL A 342 -14.35 -26.55 11.94
N GLU A 343 -14.01 -26.88 13.19
CA GLU A 343 -12.86 -26.32 13.89
C GLU A 343 -11.58 -26.47 13.05
N GLN A 344 -10.90 -25.35 12.77
CA GLN A 344 -9.79 -25.31 11.83
C GLN A 344 -8.46 -25.57 12.52
N HIS A 345 -7.61 -26.36 11.86
CA HIS A 345 -6.24 -26.53 12.30
C HIS A 345 -5.44 -25.24 12.06
N ARG A 346 -4.86 -24.67 13.12
CA ARG A 346 -3.98 -23.50 13.00
C ARG A 346 -2.60 -23.92 12.50
N MET A 347 -2.16 -23.29 11.42
CA MET A 347 -0.90 -23.55 10.72
C MET A 347 0.28 -22.80 11.34
N SER A 348 1.51 -23.25 11.06
CA SER A 348 2.72 -22.54 11.46
C SER A 348 2.76 -21.10 10.88
N PRO A 349 3.13 -20.08 11.68
CA PRO A 349 3.33 -18.71 11.20
C PRO A 349 4.35 -18.58 10.05
N LEU A 350 5.25 -19.55 9.89
CA LEU A 350 6.26 -19.55 8.83
C LEU A 350 5.67 -19.53 7.42
N TRP A 351 4.48 -20.11 7.21
CA TRP A 351 3.78 -20.04 5.92
C TRP A 351 3.44 -18.60 5.55
N LEU A 352 2.88 -17.85 6.50
CA LEU A 352 2.51 -16.47 6.30
C LEU A 352 3.75 -15.57 6.19
N ILE A 353 4.74 -15.76 7.07
CA ILE A 353 5.98 -14.97 7.08
C ILE A 353 6.77 -15.14 5.77
N SER A 354 6.86 -16.36 5.24
CA SER A 354 7.53 -16.64 3.96
C SER A 354 6.75 -16.10 2.77
N ALA A 355 5.42 -16.20 2.75
CA ALA A 355 4.60 -15.57 1.72
C ALA A 355 4.79 -14.03 1.71
N TYR A 356 4.81 -13.39 2.88
CA TYR A 356 5.12 -11.97 3.00
C TYR A 356 6.55 -11.64 2.52
N MET A 357 7.54 -12.48 2.80
CA MET A 357 8.90 -12.27 2.29
C MET A 357 8.93 -12.23 0.77
N VAL A 358 8.28 -13.21 0.12
CA VAL A 358 8.26 -13.33 -1.34
C VAL A 358 7.46 -12.19 -1.97
N ILE A 359 6.31 -11.81 -1.41
CA ILE A 359 5.52 -10.69 -1.95
C ILE A 359 6.23 -9.35 -1.75
N SER A 360 6.98 -9.16 -0.65
CA SER A 360 7.82 -7.98 -0.43
C SER A 360 8.97 -7.88 -1.44
N LEU A 361 9.60 -9.00 -1.81
CA LEU A 361 10.54 -9.01 -2.93
C LEU A 361 9.85 -8.58 -4.22
N GLY A 362 8.65 -9.11 -4.48
CA GLY A 362 7.85 -8.72 -5.64
C GLY A 362 7.54 -7.23 -5.69
N GLU A 363 7.15 -6.65 -4.56
CA GLU A 363 6.90 -5.22 -4.40
C GLU A 363 8.14 -4.38 -4.67
N LEU A 364 9.31 -4.77 -4.16
CA LEU A 364 10.58 -4.08 -4.41
C LEU A 364 10.95 -4.03 -5.90
N MET A 365 10.42 -4.94 -6.73
CA MET A 365 10.62 -4.91 -8.19
C MET A 365 9.68 -3.94 -8.92
N LEU A 366 8.54 -3.60 -8.30
CA LEU A 366 7.40 -2.95 -8.96
C LEU A 366 7.14 -1.54 -8.42
N SER A 367 7.09 -1.39 -7.10
CA SER A 367 6.65 -0.19 -6.37
C SER A 367 7.58 1.02 -6.55
N PRO A 368 8.93 0.92 -6.40
CA PRO A 368 9.83 2.07 -6.55
C PRO A 368 9.88 2.62 -7.99
N MET A 369 9.51 1.78 -8.95
CA MET A 369 9.72 2.03 -10.38
C MET A 369 8.52 2.74 -11.01
N GLY A 370 7.32 2.66 -10.42
CA GLY A 370 6.07 3.10 -11.06
C GLY A 370 6.03 4.58 -11.45
N LEU A 371 6.11 5.49 -10.48
CA LEU A 371 6.06 6.93 -10.74
C LEU A 371 7.31 7.44 -11.50
N SER A 372 8.46 6.78 -11.30
CA SER A 372 9.69 7.11 -12.05
C SER A 372 9.56 6.71 -13.52
N LEU A 373 9.03 5.51 -13.81
CA LEU A 373 8.75 5.01 -15.15
C LEU A 373 7.77 5.95 -15.88
N VAL A 374 6.67 6.32 -15.23
CA VAL A 374 5.66 7.19 -15.83
C VAL A 374 6.22 8.57 -16.14
N SER A 375 6.99 9.17 -15.22
CA SER A 375 7.55 10.51 -15.46
C SER A 375 8.59 10.53 -16.58
N LYS A 376 9.38 9.45 -16.74
CA LYS A 376 10.34 9.27 -17.83
C LYS A 376 9.66 9.01 -19.17
N VAL A 377 8.70 8.09 -19.21
CA VAL A 377 8.09 7.60 -20.46
C VAL A 377 6.98 8.52 -20.97
N ALA A 378 6.27 9.24 -20.09
CA ALA A 378 5.16 10.09 -20.52
C ALA A 378 5.65 11.27 -21.40
N PRO A 379 4.90 11.64 -22.45
CA PRO A 379 5.15 12.86 -23.21
C PRO A 379 5.11 14.09 -22.31
N VAL A 380 5.99 15.08 -22.55
CA VAL A 380 6.15 16.27 -21.69
C VAL A 380 4.80 16.99 -21.47
N ARG A 381 4.02 17.17 -22.53
CA ARG A 381 2.69 17.82 -22.51
C ARG A 381 1.63 17.12 -21.65
N MET A 382 1.78 15.81 -21.41
CA MET A 382 0.78 14.97 -20.71
C MET A 382 1.37 14.29 -19.48
N ARG A 383 2.58 14.63 -19.04
CA ARG A 383 3.27 13.99 -17.91
C ARG A 383 2.42 14.01 -16.65
N GLY A 384 1.82 15.16 -16.31
CA GLY A 384 0.93 15.30 -15.17
C GLY A 384 -0.32 14.41 -15.27
N LEU A 385 -0.94 14.33 -16.46
CA LEU A 385 -2.10 13.47 -16.70
C LEU A 385 -1.74 11.98 -16.56
N MET A 386 -0.60 11.56 -17.10
CA MET A 386 -0.15 10.17 -17.01
C MET A 386 0.20 9.78 -15.57
N MET A 387 0.86 10.66 -14.82
CA MET A 387 1.11 10.46 -13.38
C MET A 387 -0.20 10.36 -12.60
N GLY A 388 -1.20 11.18 -12.94
CA GLY A 388 -2.55 11.05 -12.41
C GLY A 388 -3.18 9.69 -12.73
N GLY A 389 -3.00 9.22 -13.96
CA GLY A 389 -3.43 7.90 -14.42
C GLY A 389 -2.86 6.73 -13.60
N TRP A 390 -1.62 6.84 -13.13
CA TRP A 390 -1.03 5.84 -12.23
C TRP A 390 -1.78 5.73 -10.89
N PHE A 391 -2.12 6.87 -10.28
CA PHE A 391 -2.91 6.90 -9.06
C PHE A 391 -4.33 6.38 -9.27
N VAL A 392 -4.95 6.71 -10.41
CA VAL A 392 -6.26 6.16 -10.79
C VAL A 392 -6.19 4.63 -10.94
N ALA A 393 -5.19 4.11 -11.65
CA ALA A 393 -4.97 2.67 -11.79
C ALA A 393 -4.77 1.99 -10.43
N THR A 394 -3.98 2.62 -9.56
CA THR A 394 -3.78 2.15 -8.18
C THR A 394 -5.08 2.18 -7.38
N ALA A 395 -5.88 3.24 -7.47
CA ALA A 395 -7.18 3.34 -6.79
C ALA A 395 -8.18 2.29 -7.29
N ILE A 396 -8.20 2.00 -8.60
CA ILE A 396 -9.03 0.92 -9.17
C ILE A 396 -8.57 -0.44 -8.64
N GLY A 397 -7.27 -0.74 -8.69
CA GLY A 397 -6.73 -1.98 -8.12
C GLY A 397 -7.08 -2.16 -6.65
N ASN A 398 -6.97 -1.07 -5.88
CA ASN A 398 -7.41 -1.02 -4.49
C ASN A 398 -8.91 -1.28 -4.30
N LYS A 399 -9.77 -0.72 -5.15
CA LYS A 399 -11.20 -1.04 -5.09
C LYS A 399 -11.49 -2.50 -5.41
N LEU A 400 -10.72 -3.09 -6.33
CA LEU A 400 -10.84 -4.50 -6.70
C LEU A 400 -10.36 -5.45 -5.60
N THR A 401 -9.67 -4.97 -4.55
CA THR A 401 -9.39 -5.81 -3.35
C THR A 401 -10.67 -6.37 -2.71
N ALA A 402 -11.84 -5.81 -3.06
CA ALA A 402 -13.17 -6.35 -2.79
C ALA A 402 -13.37 -7.81 -3.26
N ILE A 403 -12.48 -8.40 -4.07
CA ILE A 403 -12.45 -9.85 -4.30
C ILE A 403 -12.30 -10.63 -2.99
N GLY A 404 -11.71 -10.03 -1.94
CA GLY A 404 -11.60 -10.64 -0.61
C GLY A 404 -12.94 -10.99 0.04
N ARG A 405 -14.05 -10.46 -0.46
CA ARG A 405 -15.41 -10.88 -0.09
C ARG A 405 -15.68 -12.37 -0.36
N LEU A 406 -14.93 -12.97 -1.28
CA LEU A 406 -14.98 -14.40 -1.57
C LEU A 406 -14.34 -15.26 -0.47
N TRP A 407 -13.68 -14.65 0.53
CA TRP A 407 -12.95 -15.36 1.60
C TRP A 407 -13.82 -16.33 2.41
N ASP A 408 -15.01 -15.88 2.83
CA ASP A 408 -15.92 -16.71 3.63
C ASP A 408 -16.71 -17.75 2.82
N PRO A 409 -17.23 -17.44 1.61
CA PRO A 409 -17.99 -18.42 0.84
C PRO A 409 -17.12 -19.44 0.08
N TRP A 410 -15.81 -19.22 -0.06
CA TRP A 410 -14.92 -20.13 -0.78
C TRP A 410 -13.94 -20.84 0.16
N TYR A 411 -13.45 -22.00 -0.29
CA TYR A 411 -12.25 -22.59 0.26
C TYR A 411 -11.09 -21.57 0.19
N HIS A 412 -10.32 -21.45 1.27
CA HIS A 412 -9.15 -20.58 1.32
C HIS A 412 -8.17 -20.93 0.22
N SER A 413 -8.00 -22.23 -0.07
CA SER A 413 -7.16 -22.67 -1.17
C SER A 413 -7.62 -22.12 -2.52
N SER A 414 -8.91 -22.17 -2.83
CA SER A 414 -9.47 -21.61 -4.06
C SER A 414 -9.24 -20.10 -4.17
N PHE A 415 -9.38 -19.37 -3.06
CA PHE A 415 -9.11 -17.94 -3.03
C PHE A 415 -7.63 -17.61 -3.28
N TRP A 416 -6.72 -18.31 -2.59
CA TRP A 416 -5.28 -18.11 -2.80
C TRP A 416 -4.82 -18.50 -4.21
N LEU A 417 -5.42 -19.55 -4.77
CA LEU A 417 -5.17 -19.94 -6.16
C LEU A 417 -5.66 -18.86 -7.14
N LEU A 418 -6.82 -18.24 -6.90
CA LEU A 418 -7.29 -17.11 -7.70
C LEU A 418 -6.29 -15.95 -7.68
N CYS A 419 -5.79 -15.55 -6.51
CA CYS A 419 -4.78 -14.49 -6.39
C CYS A 419 -3.48 -14.87 -7.12
N SER A 420 -3.01 -16.11 -6.95
CA SER A 420 -1.81 -16.62 -7.60
C SER A 420 -1.92 -16.64 -9.12
N LEU A 421 -3.03 -17.15 -9.66
CA LEU A 421 -3.29 -17.22 -11.10
C LEU A 421 -3.51 -15.84 -11.72
N SER A 422 -4.15 -14.91 -11.00
CA SER A 422 -4.32 -13.53 -11.46
C SER A 422 -2.96 -12.84 -11.64
N ALA A 423 -2.06 -12.98 -10.65
CA ALA A 423 -0.70 -12.45 -10.74
C ALA A 423 0.13 -13.16 -11.82
N LEU A 424 0.02 -14.49 -11.93
CA LEU A 424 0.71 -15.28 -12.95
C LEU A 424 0.31 -14.86 -14.35
N THR A 425 -1.00 -14.71 -14.59
CA THR A 425 -1.55 -14.30 -15.89
C THR A 425 -0.97 -12.96 -16.32
N MET A 426 -0.95 -11.98 -15.42
CA MET A 426 -0.35 -10.67 -15.71
C MET A 426 1.18 -10.74 -15.88
N GLY A 427 1.87 -11.61 -15.14
CA GLY A 427 3.30 -11.88 -15.34
C GLY A 427 3.59 -12.46 -16.73
N ILE A 428 2.77 -13.41 -17.19
CA ILE A 428 2.87 -14.00 -18.55
C ILE A 428 2.54 -12.95 -19.61
N VAL A 429 1.47 -12.17 -19.43
CA VAL A 429 1.11 -11.07 -20.35
C VAL A 429 2.27 -10.07 -20.46
N LEU A 430 2.85 -9.65 -19.34
CA LEU A 430 4.04 -8.79 -19.34
C LEU A 430 5.24 -9.45 -20.05
N LEU A 431 5.47 -10.74 -19.83
CA LEU A 431 6.57 -11.46 -20.46
C LEU A 431 6.41 -11.52 -21.99
N LEU A 432 5.20 -11.79 -22.47
CA LEU A 432 4.86 -11.78 -23.89
C LEU A 432 4.99 -10.37 -24.49
N LEU A 433 4.61 -9.35 -23.73
CA LEU A 433 4.72 -7.94 -24.13
C LEU A 433 6.10 -7.32 -23.83
N LEU A 434 7.05 -8.08 -23.31
CA LEU A 434 8.34 -7.54 -22.88
C LEU A 434 9.12 -6.91 -24.04
N ARG A 435 9.16 -7.59 -25.19
CA ARG A 435 9.82 -7.07 -26.39
C ARG A 435 9.18 -5.77 -26.92
N PRO A 436 7.86 -5.68 -27.15
CA PRO A 436 7.25 -4.43 -27.59
C PRO A 436 7.34 -3.33 -26.52
N LEU A 437 7.23 -3.65 -25.22
CA LEU A 437 7.39 -2.66 -24.15
C LEU A 437 8.80 -2.07 -24.10
N LYS A 438 9.85 -2.91 -24.24
CA LYS A 438 11.24 -2.43 -24.35
C LYS A 438 11.46 -1.51 -25.55
N ARG A 439 10.84 -1.81 -26.70
CA ARG A 439 10.92 -0.95 -27.89
C ARG A 439 10.17 0.37 -27.70
N ALA A 440 9.08 0.37 -26.94
CA ALA A 440 8.30 1.57 -26.67
C ALA A 440 8.89 2.44 -25.54
N MET A 441 9.77 1.87 -24.71
CA MET A 441 10.40 2.51 -23.55
C MET A 441 11.90 2.19 -23.51
N PRO A 442 12.69 2.59 -24.53
CA PRO A 442 14.13 2.39 -24.53
C PRO A 442 14.77 3.09 -23.32
N ASP A 443 15.86 2.50 -22.81
CA ASP A 443 16.65 3.00 -21.68
C ASP A 443 15.92 3.08 -20.33
N VAL A 444 14.78 2.38 -20.19
CA VAL A 444 14.02 2.26 -18.94
C VAL A 444 13.96 0.83 -18.41
#